data_AF-A0A3A9VUU8-F1
#
_entry.id   AF-A0A3A9VUU8-F1
#
_cell.length_a   1.000
_cell.length_b   1.000
_cell.length_c   1.000
_cell.angle_alpha   90.00
_cell.angle_beta   90.00
_cell.angle_gamma   90.00
#
_symmetry.space_group_name_H-M   'P 1'
#
loop_
_entity.id
_entity.type
_entity.pdbx_description
1 polymer ?
#
loop_
_entity_poly.entity_id
_entity_poly.type
_entity_poly.pdbx_seq_one_letter_code
_entity_poly.pdbx_strand_id
1 'polypeptide(L)'
;MDIINYEIKLEKVISDAINSSYPHSWTEDLITNELLKSIGAFFNKHTFSDNLNRETKIKFSAYKLKGKAETEFGDIAFLTNIRFDNGLEFKGVANFEAKKRIKDSFDYQKQSRKDQYKTICENKPYSQILLYDYEPISQHVKPIYYLDEWRRMYRDDNNRQLITQCVCFPLYMVSDGKKVNRNHNRIAHTMSEQFCRRIFYGLDLHLEEDINKTIKDFDAKNHPKFVVDLQITHGNTSIMDDDMGRGQLQDLYERLK
;
A
#
# COMPACT_ATOMS: atom_id res chain seq x y z
N MET A 1 18.01 9.45 -4.88
CA MET A 1 17.08 10.62 -4.95
C MET A 1 16.59 10.90 -3.55
N ASP A 2 16.27 12.13 -3.16
CA ASP A 2 15.67 12.34 -1.84
C ASP A 2 14.25 11.72 -1.76
N ILE A 3 13.77 11.51 -0.53
CA ILE A 3 12.47 10.88 -0.26
C ILE A 3 11.28 11.64 -0.85
N ILE A 4 11.36 12.96 -0.99
CA ILE A 4 10.28 13.79 -1.53
C ILE A 4 10.15 13.54 -3.04
N ASN A 5 11.28 13.58 -3.74
CA ASN A 5 11.36 13.24 -5.16
C ASN A 5 10.96 11.79 -5.42
N TYR A 6 11.28 10.87 -4.51
CA TYR A 6 10.85 9.48 -4.58
C TYR A 6 9.32 9.37 -4.48
N GLU A 7 8.73 10.04 -3.50
CA GLU A 7 7.28 10.07 -3.26
C GLU A 7 6.52 10.65 -4.47
N ILE A 8 6.99 11.77 -5.04
CA ILE A 8 6.42 12.38 -6.25
C ILE A 8 6.40 11.40 -7.42
N LYS A 9 7.52 10.70 -7.65
CA LYS A 9 7.63 9.72 -8.74
C LYS A 9 6.74 8.51 -8.49
N LEU A 10 6.66 8.04 -7.24
CA LEU A 10 5.76 6.98 -6.83
C LEU A 10 4.30 7.37 -7.06
N GLU A 11 3.91 8.59 -6.69
CA GLU A 11 2.56 9.10 -6.89
C GLU A 11 2.18 9.11 -8.38
N LYS A 12 3.10 9.52 -9.25
CA LYS A 12 2.91 9.44 -10.70
C LYS A 12 2.70 7.99 -11.17
N VAL A 13 3.49 7.03 -10.68
CA VAL A 13 3.34 5.62 -11.02
C VAL A 13 1.96 5.08 -10.59
N ILE A 14 1.51 5.43 -9.38
CA ILE A 14 0.20 5.07 -8.84
C ILE A 14 -0.93 5.64 -9.70
N SER A 15 -0.83 6.94 -10.00
CA SER A 15 -1.77 7.68 -10.83
C SER A 15 -1.91 7.08 -12.22
N ASP A 16 -0.78 6.82 -12.88
CA ASP A 16 -0.73 6.25 -14.23
C ASP A 16 -1.32 4.82 -14.25
N ALA A 17 -1.05 4.00 -13.22
CA ALA A 17 -1.60 2.66 -13.08
C ALA A 17 -3.14 2.67 -12.98
N ILE A 18 -3.71 3.55 -12.15
CA ILE A 18 -5.17 3.65 -11.98
C ILE A 18 -5.84 4.20 -13.24
N ASN A 19 -5.27 5.26 -13.82
CA ASN A 19 -5.80 5.88 -15.04
C ASN A 19 -5.81 4.89 -16.23
N SER A 20 -4.80 4.01 -16.33
CA SER A 20 -4.73 3.01 -17.40
C SER A 20 -5.90 2.01 -17.39
N SER A 21 -6.59 1.86 -16.25
CA SER A 21 -7.72 0.94 -16.09
C SER A 21 -9.06 1.57 -16.49
N TYR A 22 -9.16 2.89 -16.61
CA TYR A 22 -10.40 3.59 -16.95
C TYR A 22 -10.48 3.94 -18.45
N PRO A 23 -11.66 3.91 -19.12
CA PRO A 23 -12.97 3.51 -18.59
C PRO A 23 -13.28 2.02 -18.72
N HIS A 24 -12.59 1.29 -19.59
CA HIS A 24 -13.01 -0.03 -20.06
C HIS A 24 -12.75 -1.17 -19.06
N SER A 25 -11.78 -1.00 -18.17
CA SER A 25 -11.33 -2.03 -17.21
C SER A 25 -11.49 -1.56 -15.76
N TRP A 26 -12.50 -0.73 -15.48
CA TRP A 26 -12.75 -0.15 -14.16
C TRP A 26 -13.34 -1.16 -13.16
N THR A 27 -12.54 -2.16 -12.79
CA THR A 27 -12.84 -3.16 -11.76
C THR A 27 -11.77 -3.13 -10.68
N GLU A 28 -12.16 -3.37 -9.43
CA GLU A 28 -11.28 -3.21 -8.27
C GLU A 28 -10.11 -4.18 -8.30
N ASP A 29 -10.35 -5.43 -8.72
CA ASP A 29 -9.33 -6.45 -8.92
C ASP A 29 -8.30 -6.04 -9.98
N LEU A 30 -8.73 -5.53 -11.14
CA LEU A 30 -7.82 -5.13 -12.22
C LEU A 30 -6.99 -3.91 -11.81
N ILE A 31 -7.63 -2.89 -11.24
CA ILE A 31 -6.95 -1.69 -10.74
C ILE A 31 -5.89 -2.09 -9.70
N THR A 32 -6.26 -2.92 -8.72
CA THR A 32 -5.35 -3.37 -7.67
C THR A 32 -4.17 -4.16 -8.25
N ASN A 33 -4.42 -5.05 -9.21
CA ASN A 33 -3.34 -5.84 -9.83
C ASN A 33 -2.35 -4.96 -10.61
N GLU A 34 -2.84 -4.02 -11.42
CA GLU A 34 -1.96 -3.11 -12.18
C GLU A 34 -1.20 -2.14 -11.27
N LEU A 35 -1.86 -1.67 -10.21
CA LEU A 35 -1.24 -0.85 -9.18
C LEU A 35 -0.08 -1.60 -8.49
N LEU A 36 -0.32 -2.82 -8.00
CA LEU A 36 0.71 -3.62 -7.32
C LEU A 36 1.90 -3.94 -8.24
N LYS A 37 1.64 -4.31 -9.51
CA LYS A 37 2.71 -4.52 -10.50
C LYS A 37 3.54 -3.26 -10.73
N SER A 38 2.90 -2.12 -10.90
CA SER A 38 3.55 -0.85 -11.21
C SER A 38 4.39 -0.34 -10.04
N ILE A 39 3.83 -0.40 -8.83
CA ILE A 39 4.54 -0.08 -7.59
C ILE A 39 5.74 -1.00 -7.42
N GLY A 40 5.58 -2.31 -7.65
CA GLY A 40 6.66 -3.26 -7.51
C GLY A 40 7.80 -3.04 -8.50
N ALA A 41 7.47 -2.74 -9.76
CA ALA A 41 8.46 -2.37 -10.75
C ALA A 41 9.21 -1.08 -10.37
N PHE A 42 8.52 -0.13 -9.72
CA PHE A 42 9.14 1.10 -9.24
C PHE A 42 10.08 0.84 -8.05
N PHE A 43 9.61 0.15 -7.00
CA PHE A 43 10.39 -0.15 -5.79
C PHE A 43 11.66 -0.94 -6.11
N ASN A 44 11.56 -1.98 -6.93
CA ASN A 44 12.71 -2.80 -7.29
C ASN A 44 13.79 -2.07 -8.11
N LYS A 45 13.48 -0.92 -8.70
CA LYS A 45 14.40 -0.15 -9.56
C LYS A 45 14.99 1.09 -8.90
N HIS A 46 14.41 1.55 -7.80
CA HIS A 46 14.72 2.86 -7.24
C HIS A 46 15.08 2.77 -5.77
N THR A 47 16.11 3.52 -5.39
CA THR A 47 16.48 3.79 -4.00
C THR A 47 16.20 5.25 -3.70
N PHE A 48 15.99 5.58 -2.42
CA PHE A 48 15.90 6.97 -1.98
C PHE A 48 16.87 7.23 -0.83
N SER A 49 17.18 8.50 -0.59
CA SER A 49 17.94 8.96 0.57
C SER A 49 16.97 9.64 1.52
N ASP A 50 17.00 9.25 2.79
CA ASP A 50 16.23 9.93 3.83
C ASP A 50 16.83 11.30 4.19
N ASN A 51 16.22 12.00 5.14
CA ASN A 51 16.65 13.33 5.57
C ASN A 51 18.05 13.35 6.23
N LEU A 52 18.60 12.18 6.57
CA LEU A 52 19.95 12.01 7.11
C LEU A 52 20.93 11.54 6.04
N ASN A 53 20.55 11.63 4.76
CA ASN A 53 21.31 11.13 3.60
C ASN A 53 21.63 9.63 3.65
N ARG A 54 20.83 8.85 4.38
CA ARG A 54 20.97 7.39 4.41
C ARG A 54 20.22 6.80 3.24
N GLU A 55 20.89 5.98 2.45
CA GLU A 55 20.24 5.28 1.34
C GLU A 55 19.28 4.22 1.89
N THR A 56 18.06 4.22 1.37
CA THR A 56 17.04 3.22 1.62
C THR A 56 16.78 2.42 0.35
N LYS A 57 16.86 1.09 0.46
CA LYS A 57 16.57 0.16 -0.64
C LYS A 57 15.33 -0.65 -0.33
N ILE A 58 14.54 -0.92 -1.37
CA ILE A 58 13.28 -1.66 -1.26
C ILE A 58 13.29 -2.83 -2.24
N LYS A 59 13.03 -4.04 -1.74
CA LYS A 59 12.73 -5.23 -2.57
C LYS A 59 11.25 -5.55 -2.39
N PHE A 60 10.55 -5.69 -3.49
CA PHE A 60 9.11 -5.86 -3.52
C PHE A 60 8.70 -7.05 -4.38
N SER A 61 7.81 -7.87 -3.84
CA SER A 61 7.07 -8.91 -4.54
C SER A 61 5.62 -8.80 -4.12
N ALA A 62 4.64 -8.76 -5.03
CA ALA A 62 3.24 -8.55 -4.64
C ALA A 62 2.21 -9.37 -5.38
N TYR A 63 1.20 -9.79 -4.62
CA TYR A 63 0.00 -10.45 -5.10
C TYR A 63 -1.19 -10.30 -4.10
N LYS A 64 -2.43 -10.23 -4.61
CA LYS A 64 -3.66 -9.87 -3.86
C LYS A 64 -4.24 -11.01 -2.98
N LEU A 65 -4.83 -10.68 -1.83
CA LEU A 65 -5.56 -11.63 -0.97
C LEU A 65 -6.91 -12.06 -1.59
N LYS A 66 -7.40 -13.27 -1.23
CA LYS A 66 -8.72 -13.79 -1.67
C LYS A 66 -9.43 -14.60 -0.60
N GLY A 67 -10.75 -14.75 -0.75
CA GLY A 67 -11.55 -15.69 0.03
C GLY A 67 -11.75 -15.25 1.49
N LYS A 68 -11.53 -16.15 2.45
CA LYS A 68 -11.69 -15.81 3.87
C LYS A 68 -10.58 -14.91 4.38
N ALA A 69 -9.35 -15.02 3.85
CA ALA A 69 -8.27 -14.08 4.12
C ALA A 69 -8.65 -12.64 3.75
N GLU A 70 -9.25 -12.44 2.57
CA GLU A 70 -9.77 -11.14 2.13
C GLU A 70 -10.87 -10.61 3.06
N THR A 71 -11.74 -11.50 3.54
CA THR A 71 -12.80 -11.13 4.49
C THR A 71 -12.24 -10.70 5.85
N GLU A 72 -11.19 -11.37 6.32
CA GLU A 72 -10.64 -11.19 7.67
C GLU A 72 -9.61 -10.07 7.76
N PHE A 73 -8.89 -9.78 6.67
CA PHE A 73 -7.71 -8.90 6.67
C PHE A 73 -7.71 -7.84 5.57
N GLY A 74 -8.74 -7.82 4.72
CA GLY A 74 -8.87 -6.90 3.59
C GLY A 74 -8.28 -7.41 2.28
N ASP A 75 -8.43 -6.62 1.23
CA ASP A 75 -7.98 -6.93 -0.14
C ASP A 75 -6.47 -7.14 -0.29
N ILE A 76 -5.66 -6.40 0.48
CA ILE A 76 -4.21 -6.33 0.28
C ILE A 76 -3.51 -6.44 1.64
N ALA A 77 -2.44 -7.23 1.71
CA ALA A 77 -1.55 -7.30 2.86
C ALA A 77 -0.11 -7.20 2.40
N PHE A 78 0.64 -6.20 2.89
CA PHE A 78 2.07 -6.02 2.65
C PHE A 78 2.87 -6.58 3.83
N LEU A 79 3.43 -7.79 3.69
CA LEU A 79 4.45 -8.28 4.61
C LEU A 79 5.66 -7.39 4.48
N THR A 80 6.11 -6.84 5.59
CA THR A 80 7.15 -5.84 5.62
C THR A 80 8.25 -6.32 6.55
N ASN A 81 9.47 -6.40 6.04
CA ASN A 81 10.68 -6.58 6.82
C ASN A 81 11.56 -5.33 6.68
N ILE A 82 11.72 -4.57 7.77
CA ILE A 82 12.48 -3.34 7.80
C ILE A 82 13.73 -3.56 8.63
N ARG A 83 14.89 -3.26 8.07
CA ARG A 83 16.16 -3.22 8.79
C ARG A 83 16.74 -1.82 8.79
N PHE A 84 17.03 -1.33 9.98
CA PHE A 84 17.68 -0.05 10.21
C PHE A 84 19.21 -0.20 10.32
N ASP A 85 19.92 0.90 10.09
CA ASP A 85 21.38 1.01 10.16
C ASP A 85 21.96 0.70 11.55
N ASN A 86 21.17 0.92 12.60
CA ASN A 86 21.50 0.55 13.97
C ASN A 86 21.29 -0.93 14.31
N GLY A 87 20.94 -1.77 13.31
CA GLY A 87 20.70 -3.20 13.48
C GLY A 87 19.29 -3.56 13.96
N LEU A 88 18.40 -2.59 14.18
CA LEU A 88 17.00 -2.84 14.54
C LEU A 88 16.24 -3.43 13.34
N GLU A 89 15.46 -4.48 13.59
CA GLU A 89 14.64 -5.16 12.58
C GLU A 89 13.17 -5.19 13.01
N PHE A 90 12.26 -4.85 12.09
CA PHE A 90 10.82 -4.95 12.28
C PHE A 90 10.21 -5.84 11.21
N LYS A 91 9.42 -6.81 11.66
CA LYS A 91 8.60 -7.65 10.80
C LYS A 91 7.13 -7.39 11.11
N GLY A 92 6.34 -7.13 10.09
CA GLY A 92 4.91 -6.89 10.28
C GLY A 92 4.14 -6.86 8.97
N VAL A 93 2.84 -6.56 9.06
CA VAL A 93 1.91 -6.58 7.94
C VAL A 93 1.12 -5.27 7.87
N ALA A 94 1.15 -4.58 6.73
CA ALA A 94 0.23 -3.48 6.46
C ALA A 94 -0.99 -3.98 5.69
N ASN A 95 -2.20 -3.76 6.20
CA ASN A 95 -3.44 -4.26 5.61
C ASN A 95 -4.26 -3.13 4.96
N PHE A 96 -4.83 -3.40 3.78
CA PHE A 96 -5.69 -2.48 3.06
C PHE A 96 -6.94 -3.16 2.53
N GLU A 97 -8.08 -2.50 2.70
CA GLU A 97 -9.36 -2.82 2.05
C GLU A 97 -9.56 -1.85 0.89
N ALA A 98 -9.61 -2.35 -0.35
CA ALA A 98 -9.66 -1.53 -1.55
C ALA A 98 -11.12 -1.27 -1.97
N LYS A 99 -11.44 -0.06 -2.44
CA LYS A 99 -12.73 0.27 -3.05
C LYS A 99 -12.54 1.23 -4.21
N LYS A 100 -13.17 0.92 -5.35
CA LYS A 100 -13.22 1.83 -6.51
C LYS A 100 -14.42 2.76 -6.42
N ARG A 101 -14.29 3.96 -6.99
CA ARG A 101 -15.41 4.88 -7.20
C ARG A 101 -16.46 4.26 -8.13
N ILE A 102 -17.72 4.43 -7.82
CA ILE A 102 -18.83 4.04 -8.70
C ILE A 102 -18.88 5.02 -9.88
N LYS A 103 -18.99 4.49 -11.11
CA LYS A 103 -19.05 5.31 -12.32
C LYS A 103 -20.22 6.31 -12.22
N ASP A 104 -19.96 7.56 -12.58
CA ASP A 104 -20.94 8.66 -12.57
C ASP A 104 -21.61 8.90 -11.20
N SER A 105 -20.94 8.49 -10.11
CA SER A 105 -21.40 8.65 -8.73
C SER A 105 -20.35 9.34 -7.87
N PHE A 106 -20.79 9.94 -6.77
CA PHE A 106 -19.92 10.50 -5.73
C PHE A 106 -19.44 9.45 -4.72
N ASP A 107 -19.98 8.23 -4.81
CA ASP A 107 -19.75 7.16 -3.85
C ASP A 107 -18.67 6.19 -4.29
N TYR A 108 -18.01 5.59 -3.32
CA TYR A 108 -17.19 4.40 -3.53
C TYR A 108 -18.05 3.15 -3.43
N GLN A 109 -17.54 2.06 -4.00
CA GLN A 109 -18.15 0.75 -3.91
C GLN A 109 -18.41 0.42 -2.44
N LYS A 110 -19.59 -0.16 -2.15
CA LYS A 110 -19.93 -0.62 -0.81
C LYS A 110 -19.15 -1.89 -0.48
N GLN A 111 -19.00 -2.17 0.80
CA GLN A 111 -18.51 -3.45 1.28
C GLN A 111 -19.39 -4.60 0.76
N SER A 112 -18.74 -5.72 0.42
CA SER A 112 -19.43 -6.89 -0.12
C SER A 112 -20.23 -7.64 0.96
N ARG A 113 -19.84 -7.50 2.23
CA ARG A 113 -20.51 -8.16 3.38
C ARG A 113 -20.77 -7.16 4.50
N LYS A 114 -21.93 -7.31 5.16
CA LYS A 114 -22.49 -6.35 6.13
C LYS A 114 -21.52 -5.98 7.27
N ASP A 115 -20.69 -6.91 7.71
CA ASP A 115 -19.82 -6.74 8.88
C ASP A 115 -18.31 -6.85 8.57
N GLN A 116 -17.92 -6.90 7.29
CA GLN A 116 -16.52 -7.14 6.90
C GLN A 116 -15.56 -6.12 7.51
N TYR A 117 -15.89 -4.83 7.48
CA TYR A 117 -15.01 -3.79 8.03
C TYR A 117 -14.82 -3.93 9.54
N LYS A 118 -15.87 -4.35 10.26
CA LYS A 118 -15.80 -4.61 11.69
C LYS A 118 -14.87 -5.79 11.97
N THR A 119 -15.04 -6.90 11.24
CA THR A 119 -14.16 -8.07 11.33
C THR A 119 -12.70 -7.71 11.04
N ILE A 120 -12.44 -6.94 9.98
CA ILE A 120 -11.08 -6.48 9.66
C ILE A 120 -10.51 -5.63 10.80
N CYS A 121 -11.28 -4.68 11.34
CA CYS A 121 -10.81 -3.83 12.43
C CYS A 121 -10.55 -4.61 13.74
N GLU A 122 -11.35 -5.65 14.03
CA GLU A 122 -11.14 -6.54 15.17
C GLU A 122 -9.85 -7.37 15.04
N ASN A 123 -9.57 -7.88 13.85
CA ASN A 123 -8.38 -8.68 13.58
C ASN A 123 -7.10 -7.85 13.37
N LYS A 124 -7.26 -6.68 12.70
CA LYS A 124 -6.18 -5.82 12.19
C LYS A 124 -6.55 -4.34 12.38
N PRO A 125 -6.41 -3.79 13.61
CA PRO A 125 -6.79 -2.41 13.95
C PRO A 125 -6.11 -1.27 13.15
N TYR A 126 -4.97 -1.51 12.52
CA TYR A 126 -4.22 -0.54 11.72
C TYR A 126 -4.52 -0.65 10.22
N SER A 127 -5.49 -1.48 9.84
CA SER A 127 -5.93 -1.60 8.46
C SER A 127 -6.41 -0.26 7.92
N GLN A 128 -6.06 0.01 6.68
CA GLN A 128 -6.48 1.21 5.95
C GLN A 128 -7.59 0.85 4.96
N ILE A 129 -8.48 1.79 4.66
CA ILE A 129 -9.28 1.73 3.43
C ILE A 129 -8.52 2.45 2.32
N LEU A 130 -8.47 1.85 1.13
CA LEU A 130 -7.79 2.35 -0.06
C LEU A 130 -8.83 2.67 -1.13
N LEU A 131 -8.87 3.91 -1.60
CA LEU A 131 -9.91 4.44 -2.47
C LEU A 131 -9.34 4.82 -3.83
N TYR A 132 -9.85 4.18 -4.88
CA TYR A 132 -9.48 4.48 -6.27
C TYR A 132 -10.51 5.41 -6.92
N ASP A 133 -10.05 6.51 -7.50
CA ASP A 133 -10.89 7.47 -8.22
C ASP A 133 -10.36 7.66 -9.66
N TYR A 134 -11.26 7.60 -10.63
CA TYR A 134 -10.93 7.83 -12.03
C TYR A 134 -10.85 9.33 -12.36
N GLU A 135 -11.36 10.19 -11.47
CA GLU A 135 -11.13 11.63 -11.55
C GLU A 135 -10.01 12.05 -10.58
N PRO A 136 -9.21 13.09 -10.93
CA PRO A 136 -8.23 13.65 -10.03
C PRO A 136 -8.83 14.05 -8.67
N ILE A 137 -8.19 13.61 -7.59
CA ILE A 137 -8.47 14.01 -6.21
C ILE A 137 -7.47 15.09 -5.83
N SER A 138 -7.98 16.26 -5.46
CA SER A 138 -7.17 17.41 -5.06
C SER A 138 -7.48 17.89 -3.64
N GLN A 139 -8.59 17.42 -3.08
CA GLN A 139 -9.08 17.69 -1.72
C GLN A 139 -8.72 16.51 -0.82
N HIS A 140 -7.45 16.42 -0.44
CA HIS A 140 -6.94 15.45 0.53
C HIS A 140 -6.07 16.13 1.57
N VAL A 141 -5.73 15.41 2.65
CA VAL A 141 -4.84 15.93 3.69
C VAL A 141 -3.49 16.23 3.05
N LYS A 142 -2.99 17.44 3.29
CA LYS A 142 -1.65 17.86 2.89
C LYS A 142 -0.86 18.07 4.17
N PRO A 143 0.18 17.26 4.46
CA PRO A 143 0.96 17.45 5.66
C PRO A 143 1.58 18.86 5.65
N ILE A 144 1.57 19.55 6.80
CA ILE A 144 2.04 20.94 6.93
C ILE A 144 3.47 21.13 6.39
N TYR A 145 4.32 20.10 6.54
CA TYR A 145 5.71 20.07 6.05
C TYR A 145 5.85 20.19 4.52
N TYR A 146 4.79 19.95 3.75
CA TYR A 146 4.82 20.05 2.28
C TYR A 146 4.86 21.48 1.82
N LEU A 147 4.31 22.43 2.58
CA LEU A 147 4.07 23.77 2.04
C LEU A 147 5.37 24.44 1.58
N ASP A 148 6.47 24.30 2.30
CA ASP A 148 7.71 25.03 1.96
C ASP A 148 8.64 24.26 1.02
N GLU A 149 8.78 22.95 1.17
CA GLU A 149 9.65 22.14 0.28
C GLU A 149 9.04 21.93 -1.10
N TRP A 150 7.71 21.73 -1.21
CA TRP A 150 7.04 21.71 -2.51
C TRP A 150 7.04 23.08 -3.17
N ARG A 151 6.77 24.17 -2.43
CA ARG A 151 6.87 25.52 -2.98
C ARG A 151 8.27 25.83 -3.52
N ARG A 152 9.33 25.24 -2.94
CA ARG A 152 10.72 25.40 -3.41
C ARG A 152 11.03 24.54 -4.62
N MET A 153 10.56 23.30 -4.68
CA MET A 153 10.84 22.39 -5.80
C MET A 153 9.99 22.67 -7.05
N TYR A 154 8.81 23.28 -6.91
CA TYR A 154 7.88 23.57 -8.00
C TYR A 154 7.73 25.08 -8.29
N ARG A 155 8.76 25.88 -8.00
CA ARG A 155 8.75 27.35 -8.16
C ARG A 155 8.37 27.84 -9.57
N ASP A 156 8.43 27.00 -10.59
CA ASP A 156 8.31 27.41 -11.99
C ASP A 156 6.96 27.05 -12.65
N ASP A 157 6.02 26.43 -11.94
CA ASP A 157 4.74 26.03 -12.54
C ASP A 157 3.53 26.55 -11.74
N ASN A 158 2.97 27.64 -12.27
CA ASN A 158 1.97 28.53 -11.68
C ASN A 158 0.65 27.93 -11.17
N ASN A 159 0.42 26.61 -11.13
CA ASN A 159 -0.86 26.09 -10.59
C ASN A 159 -0.92 24.58 -10.28
N ARG A 160 0.07 23.97 -9.60
CA ARG A 160 0.04 22.52 -9.37
C ARG A 160 -0.38 22.13 -7.96
N GLN A 161 -1.70 22.05 -7.77
CA GLN A 161 -2.29 21.29 -6.68
C GLN A 161 -1.81 19.84 -6.77
N LEU A 162 -1.35 19.24 -5.66
CA LEU A 162 -1.11 17.79 -5.61
C LEU A 162 -2.42 17.10 -5.98
N ILE A 163 -2.37 16.31 -7.05
CA ILE A 163 -3.48 15.50 -7.53
C ILE A 163 -3.07 14.04 -7.41
N THR A 164 -4.03 13.22 -7.03
CA THR A 164 -3.87 11.76 -6.94
C THR A 164 -5.12 11.08 -7.48
N GLN A 165 -5.00 9.79 -7.79
CA GLN A 165 -6.11 8.89 -8.08
C GLN A 165 -6.32 7.87 -6.95
N CYS A 166 -5.49 7.92 -5.90
CA CYS A 166 -5.48 6.93 -4.82
C CYS A 166 -5.28 7.57 -3.46
N VAL A 167 -6.28 7.46 -2.60
CA VAL A 167 -6.17 7.92 -1.20
C VAL A 167 -6.47 6.81 -0.23
N CYS A 168 -5.91 6.88 0.97
CA CYS A 168 -6.20 5.96 2.05
C CYS A 168 -6.33 6.67 3.41
N PHE A 169 -7.08 6.03 4.31
CA PHE A 169 -7.23 6.44 5.70
C PHE A 169 -7.63 5.25 6.58
N PRO A 170 -7.58 5.35 7.91
CA PRO A 170 -7.85 4.20 8.78
C PRO A 170 -9.26 3.63 8.59
N LEU A 171 -9.35 2.31 8.40
CA LEU A 171 -10.62 1.62 8.09
C LEU A 171 -11.64 1.77 9.22
N TYR A 172 -11.19 1.86 10.48
CA TYR A 172 -12.08 1.99 11.63
C TYR A 172 -12.97 3.25 11.57
N MET A 173 -12.59 4.28 10.80
CA MET A 173 -13.38 5.50 10.65
C MET A 173 -14.72 5.27 9.92
N VAL A 174 -14.84 4.14 9.22
CA VAL A 174 -16.02 3.76 8.43
C VAL A 174 -16.53 2.35 8.78
N SER A 175 -16.03 1.75 9.86
CA SER A 175 -16.36 0.36 10.25
C SER A 175 -17.78 0.19 10.80
N ASP A 176 -18.45 1.30 11.14
CA ASP A 176 -19.85 1.35 11.58
C ASP A 176 -20.86 1.21 10.42
N GLY A 177 -20.39 0.92 9.21
CA GLY A 177 -21.23 0.74 8.03
C GLY A 177 -21.61 2.05 7.33
N LYS A 178 -20.96 3.17 7.68
CA LYS A 178 -21.10 4.43 6.95
C LYS A 178 -20.69 4.25 5.49
N LYS A 179 -21.47 4.87 4.61
CA LYS A 179 -21.21 4.92 3.18
C LYS A 179 -19.98 5.79 2.91
N VAL A 180 -19.00 5.23 2.21
CA VAL A 180 -17.79 5.96 1.80
C VAL A 180 -18.04 6.70 0.49
N ASN A 181 -17.64 7.96 0.43
CA ASN A 181 -17.83 8.87 -0.70
C ASN A 181 -16.68 9.88 -0.79
N ARG A 182 -16.59 10.66 -1.87
CA ARG A 182 -15.46 11.57 -2.10
C ARG A 182 -15.26 12.67 -1.05
N ASN A 183 -16.23 12.95 -0.17
CA ASN A 183 -15.99 13.87 0.95
C ASN A 183 -14.96 13.31 1.93
N HIS A 184 -14.84 11.98 2.03
CA HIS A 184 -13.84 11.32 2.87
C HIS A 184 -12.41 11.57 2.37
N ASN A 185 -12.23 11.98 1.11
CA ASN A 185 -10.91 12.29 0.59
C ASN A 185 -10.22 13.39 1.43
N ARG A 186 -11.00 14.32 2.00
CA ARG A 186 -10.50 15.45 2.81
C ARG A 186 -9.77 15.04 4.09
N ILE A 187 -10.00 13.83 4.58
CA ILE A 187 -9.33 13.26 5.77
C ILE A 187 -8.31 12.18 5.39
N ALA A 188 -8.13 11.93 4.10
CA ALA A 188 -7.28 10.87 3.58
C ALA A 188 -5.90 11.39 3.17
N HIS A 189 -4.93 10.48 3.18
CA HIS A 189 -3.59 10.68 2.65
C HIS A 189 -3.47 10.00 1.28
N THR A 190 -2.50 10.42 0.47
CA THR A 190 -2.16 9.68 -0.76
C THR A 190 -1.53 8.33 -0.41
N MET A 191 -1.63 7.35 -1.31
CA MET A 191 -0.98 6.06 -1.09
C MET A 191 0.56 6.19 -1.10
N SER A 192 1.12 7.11 -1.88
CA SER A 192 2.56 7.38 -1.87
C SER A 192 3.05 7.92 -0.52
N GLU A 193 2.29 8.82 0.12
CA GLU A 193 2.53 9.28 1.49
C GLU A 193 2.49 8.14 2.50
N GLN A 194 1.48 7.27 2.39
CA GLN A 194 1.33 6.11 3.29
C GLN A 194 2.56 5.20 3.24
N PHE A 195 3.11 4.95 2.05
CA PHE A 195 4.36 4.20 1.93
C PHE A 195 5.56 4.98 2.47
N CYS A 196 5.81 6.15 1.90
CA CYS A 196 7.06 6.87 2.10
C CYS A 196 7.22 7.38 3.52
N ARG A 197 6.12 7.67 4.24
CA ARG A 197 6.19 8.32 5.56
C ARG A 197 5.79 7.43 6.70
N ARG A 198 5.10 6.32 6.43
CA ARG A 198 4.53 5.47 7.48
C ARG A 198 5.08 4.06 7.37
N ILE A 199 4.71 3.33 6.32
CA ILE A 199 5.09 1.92 6.16
C ILE A 199 6.61 1.74 6.12
N PHE A 200 7.35 2.57 5.38
CA PHE A 200 8.81 2.40 5.26
C PHE A 200 9.58 2.66 6.56
N TYR A 201 8.92 3.26 7.54
CA TYR A 201 9.47 3.52 8.87
C TYR A 201 8.84 2.64 9.96
N GLY A 202 8.09 1.61 9.58
CA GLY A 202 7.50 0.64 10.51
C GLY A 202 6.20 1.09 11.16
N LEU A 203 5.61 2.19 10.71
CA LEU A 203 4.30 2.66 11.18
C LEU A 203 3.18 1.96 10.41
N ASP A 204 2.01 1.83 11.07
CA ASP A 204 0.82 1.14 10.56
C ASP A 204 1.06 -0.31 10.15
N LEU A 205 2.02 -0.95 10.81
CA LEU A 205 2.26 -2.38 10.71
C LEU A 205 1.60 -3.11 11.86
N HIS A 206 0.95 -4.24 11.54
CA HIS A 206 0.66 -5.29 12.50
C HIS A 206 1.93 -6.09 12.72
N LEU A 207 2.59 -5.89 13.86
CA LEU A 207 3.78 -6.65 14.22
C LEU A 207 3.42 -8.12 14.38
N GLU A 208 4.19 -8.98 13.72
CA GLU A 208 4.04 -10.43 13.79
C GLU A 208 5.35 -11.01 14.31
N GLU A 209 5.31 -11.71 15.44
CA GLU A 209 6.50 -12.36 16.02
C GLU A 209 7.06 -13.46 15.08
N ASP A 210 6.19 -14.10 14.30
CA ASP A 210 6.56 -15.10 13.30
C ASP A 210 5.81 -14.86 11.98
N ILE A 211 6.41 -14.03 11.12
CA ILE A 211 5.89 -13.75 9.78
C ILE A 211 5.79 -15.02 8.93
N ASN A 212 6.62 -16.04 9.19
CA ASN A 212 6.55 -17.33 8.50
C ASN A 212 5.31 -18.11 8.93
N LYS A 213 4.93 -18.02 10.21
CA LYS A 213 3.66 -18.56 10.68
C LYS A 213 2.49 -17.80 10.06
N THR A 214 2.55 -16.47 9.94
CA THR A 214 1.52 -15.70 9.23
C THR A 214 1.37 -16.18 7.79
N ILE A 215 2.48 -16.28 7.03
CA ILE A 215 2.51 -16.82 5.65
C ILE A 215 1.96 -18.26 5.59
N LYS A 216 2.38 -19.14 6.51
CA LYS A 216 1.95 -20.55 6.57
C LYS A 216 0.49 -20.72 7.00
N ASP A 217 -0.01 -19.90 7.91
CA ASP A 217 -1.41 -19.89 8.34
C ASP A 217 -2.31 -19.34 7.23
N PHE A 218 -1.81 -18.36 6.45
CA PHE A 218 -2.43 -17.93 5.20
C PHE A 218 -2.53 -19.12 4.23
N ASP A 219 -1.44 -19.85 4.00
CA ASP A 219 -1.36 -20.98 3.07
C ASP A 219 -2.23 -22.19 3.48
N ALA A 220 -2.26 -22.53 4.78
CA ALA A 220 -2.88 -23.75 5.29
C ALA A 220 -4.40 -23.67 5.50
N LYS A 221 -4.98 -22.48 5.75
CA LYS A 221 -6.41 -22.33 6.06
C LYS A 221 -7.22 -21.68 4.94
N ASN A 222 -6.60 -20.87 4.09
CA ASN A 222 -7.27 -20.05 3.08
C ASN A 222 -6.32 -19.78 1.92
N HIS A 223 -6.23 -20.64 0.92
CA HIS A 223 -5.30 -20.48 -0.21
C HIS A 223 -5.28 -19.02 -0.75
N PRO A 224 -4.29 -18.20 -0.34
CA PRO A 224 -4.02 -16.95 -1.03
C PRO A 224 -3.52 -17.42 -2.38
N LYS A 225 -3.91 -16.77 -3.47
CA LYS A 225 -3.20 -17.10 -4.70
C LYS A 225 -1.71 -16.79 -4.52
N PHE A 226 -1.36 -15.70 -3.79
CA PHE A 226 0.01 -15.42 -3.36
C PHE A 226 0.10 -14.32 -2.26
N VAL A 227 1.33 -13.90 -1.93
CA VAL A 227 1.74 -13.08 -0.77
C VAL A 227 2.50 -11.81 -1.22
N VAL A 228 2.27 -10.64 -0.59
CA VAL A 228 3.10 -9.44 -0.83
C VAL A 228 4.23 -9.34 0.19
N ASP A 229 5.48 -9.31 -0.27
CA ASP A 229 6.70 -9.10 0.52
C ASP A 229 7.36 -7.75 0.16
N LEU A 230 7.75 -7.01 1.18
CA LEU A 230 8.38 -5.71 1.15
C LEU A 230 9.58 -5.73 2.10
N GLN A 231 10.79 -5.84 1.55
CA GLN A 231 12.01 -5.76 2.32
C GLN A 231 12.60 -4.37 2.18
N ILE A 232 12.89 -3.72 3.30
CA ILE A 232 13.34 -2.34 3.38
C ILE A 232 14.63 -2.32 4.18
N THR A 233 15.66 -1.69 3.63
CA THR A 233 16.94 -1.55 4.31
C THR A 233 17.32 -0.09 4.33
N HIS A 234 17.62 0.44 5.52
CA HIS A 234 18.11 1.81 5.71
C HIS A 234 19.62 1.79 5.94
N GLY A 235 20.35 2.71 5.30
CA GLY A 235 21.80 2.84 5.37
C GLY A 235 22.56 1.82 4.51
N ASN A 236 23.84 1.59 4.86
CA ASN A 236 24.73 0.64 4.17
C ASN A 236 24.41 -0.84 4.47
N THR A 237 23.21 -1.13 4.95
CA THR A 237 22.79 -2.47 5.32
C THR A 237 22.42 -3.26 4.07
N SER A 238 22.86 -4.52 3.97
CA SER A 238 22.50 -5.39 2.87
C SER A 238 21.04 -5.85 2.97
N ILE A 239 20.36 -5.87 1.82
CA ILE A 239 19.14 -6.67 1.67
C ILE A 239 19.59 -8.12 1.82
N MET A 240 18.98 -8.87 2.73
CA MET A 240 19.23 -10.29 2.80
C MET A 240 18.63 -10.94 1.56
N ASP A 241 19.45 -11.74 0.85
CA ASP A 241 18.95 -12.85 0.04
C ASP A 241 18.52 -14.01 0.96
N ASP A 242 17.87 -13.69 2.08
CA ASP A 242 17.00 -14.66 2.70
C ASP A 242 15.87 -14.83 1.70
N ASP A 243 15.82 -16.03 1.17
CA ASP A 243 14.83 -16.58 0.29
C ASP A 243 13.50 -16.68 1.07
N MET A 244 13.00 -15.52 1.54
CA MET A 244 11.75 -15.33 2.29
C MET A 244 10.57 -15.62 1.36
N GLY A 245 10.48 -16.86 0.92
CA GLY A 245 9.44 -17.38 0.06
C GLY A 245 9.96 -18.16 -1.13
N ARG A 246 11.04 -17.79 -1.83
CA ARG A 246 11.31 -18.39 -3.15
C ARG A 246 11.62 -19.89 -3.10
N GLY A 247 12.58 -20.35 -2.29
CA GLY A 247 12.90 -21.78 -2.18
C GLY A 247 11.75 -22.63 -1.59
N GLN A 248 11.03 -22.12 -0.60
CA GLN A 248 9.91 -22.84 0.02
C GLN A 248 8.62 -22.80 -0.81
N LEU A 249 8.39 -21.74 -1.59
CA LEU A 249 7.27 -21.63 -2.53
C LEU A 249 7.53 -22.43 -3.82
N GLN A 250 8.78 -22.56 -4.26
CA GLN A 250 9.18 -23.43 -5.38
C GLN A 250 8.95 -24.91 -5.04
N ASP A 251 9.36 -25.34 -3.83
CA ASP A 251 9.10 -26.69 -3.30
C ASP A 251 7.59 -26.98 -3.14
N LEU A 252 6.79 -25.95 -2.81
CA LEU A 252 5.34 -26.06 -2.74
C LEU A 252 4.70 -26.18 -4.14
N TYR A 253 5.24 -25.47 -5.14
CA TYR A 253 4.79 -25.51 -6.53
C TYR A 253 5.06 -26.87 -7.19
N GLU A 254 6.19 -27.52 -6.86
CA GLU A 254 6.54 -28.87 -7.30
C GLU A 254 5.65 -29.94 -6.65
N ARG A 255 5.15 -29.72 -5.42
CA ARG A 255 4.24 -30.63 -4.70
C ARG A 255 2.77 -30.51 -5.10
N LEU A 256 2.43 -29.53 -5.93
CA LEU A 256 1.06 -29.24 -6.42
C LEU A 256 0.85 -29.61 -7.90
N LYS A 257 1.85 -30.22 -8.55
CA LYS A 257 1.67 -31.01 -9.78
C LYS A 257 1.32 -32.45 -9.40
#